data_AF-A0A7W8ZAW4-F1
#
_entry.id   AF-A0A7W8ZAW4-F1
#
_cell.length_a   1.000
_cell.length_b   1.000
_cell.length_c   1.000
_cell.angle_alpha   90.00
_cell.angle_beta   90.00
_cell.angle_gamma   90.00
#
_symmetry.space_group_name_H-M   'P 1'
#
loop_
_entity.id
_entity.type
_entity.pdbx_description
1 polymer ?
#
loop_
_entity_poly.entity_id
_entity_poly.type
_entity_poly.pdbx_seq_one_letter_code
_entity_poly.pdbx_strand_id
1 'polypeptide(L)'
;MGRPVVHFEIIGRDPAALRRFYAALFGWDFDTSGPVSARISDAGDYGFVAPREDGPGSPPATAAPDGPRTWEGISFPGGIPGGVGGGPGFEPHVLFYVGVPDVEATLRKAESLGGTRRLGPDPLPGGALVVGHLADPENNLIGLAALPSGDGDEGTLH
;
A
#
# COMPACT_ATOMS: atom_id res chain seq x y z
N MET A 1 -9.30 -13.66 -22.01
CA MET A 1 -8.78 -13.75 -20.62
C MET A 1 -8.45 -12.35 -20.14
N GLY A 2 -8.69 -12.06 -18.86
CA GLY A 2 -8.24 -10.81 -18.23
C GLY A 2 -6.72 -10.76 -18.14
N ARG A 3 -6.12 -9.56 -18.23
CA ARG A 3 -4.69 -9.35 -18.03
C ARG A 3 -4.45 -8.91 -16.57
N PRO A 4 -3.55 -9.56 -15.81
CA PRO A 4 -3.28 -9.15 -14.44
C PRO A 4 -2.43 -7.87 -14.40
N VAL A 5 -2.65 -7.06 -13.36
CA VAL A 5 -1.65 -6.07 -12.94
C VAL A 5 -0.59 -6.83 -12.14
N VAL A 6 0.65 -6.78 -12.61
CA VAL A 6 1.74 -7.61 -12.06
C VAL A 6 2.63 -6.86 -11.04
N HIS A 7 2.67 -5.53 -11.10
CA HIS A 7 3.40 -4.68 -10.16
C HIS A 7 2.83 -3.26 -10.14
N PHE A 8 3.24 -2.47 -9.13
CA PHE A 8 3.05 -1.02 -9.06
C PHE A 8 4.43 -0.36 -8.87
N GLU A 9 4.53 0.93 -9.18
CA GLU A 9 5.76 1.70 -9.02
C GLU A 9 5.44 3.03 -8.33
N ILE A 10 6.38 3.51 -7.50
CA ILE A 10 6.36 4.85 -6.93
C ILE A 10 7.61 5.56 -7.46
N ILE A 11 7.41 6.66 -8.16
CA ILE A 11 8.50 7.38 -8.84
C ILE A 11 8.54 8.81 -8.30
N GLY A 12 9.74 9.28 -7.97
CA GLY A 12 10.00 10.64 -7.53
C GLY A 12 11.38 11.11 -7.98
N ARG A 13 11.70 12.35 -7.68
CA ARG A 13 12.98 12.98 -8.02
C ARG A 13 14.11 12.59 -7.06
N ASP A 14 13.79 12.21 -5.82
CA ASP A 14 14.72 11.70 -4.82
C ASP A 14 14.27 10.30 -4.34
N PRO A 15 14.59 9.23 -5.09
CA PRO A 15 14.17 7.88 -4.75
C PRO A 15 14.80 7.40 -3.43
N ALA A 16 15.93 7.95 -3.00
CA ALA A 16 16.53 7.65 -1.71
C ALA A 16 15.70 8.24 -0.54
N ALA A 17 15.19 9.46 -0.69
CA ALA A 17 14.25 10.04 0.28
C ALA A 17 12.94 9.26 0.34
N LEU A 18 12.40 8.84 -0.80
CA LEU A 18 11.20 8.00 -0.85
C LEU A 18 11.42 6.65 -0.15
N ARG A 19 12.54 5.96 -0.41
CA ARG A 19 12.89 4.72 0.29
C ARG A 19 12.95 4.92 1.80
N ARG A 20 13.58 6.00 2.29
CA ARG A 20 13.62 6.31 3.73
C ARG A 20 12.23 6.55 4.31
N PHE A 21 11.38 7.30 3.61
CA PHE A 21 10.02 7.58 4.02
C PHE A 21 9.19 6.29 4.14
N TYR A 22 9.19 5.46 3.10
CA TYR A 22 8.39 4.23 3.07
C TYR A 22 8.96 3.11 3.96
N ALA A 23 10.28 3.01 4.11
CA ALA A 23 10.89 2.12 5.11
C ALA A 23 10.47 2.52 6.53
N ALA A 24 10.51 3.82 6.85
CA ALA A 24 10.09 4.31 8.15
C ALA A 24 8.58 4.12 8.37
N LEU A 25 7.75 4.38 7.36
CA LEU A 25 6.30 4.34 7.47
C LEU A 25 5.76 2.91 7.53
N PHE A 26 6.11 2.08 6.54
CA PHE A 26 5.55 0.74 6.32
C PHE A 26 6.49 -0.41 6.67
N GLY A 27 7.75 -0.14 7.02
CA GLY A 27 8.72 -1.21 7.25
C GLY A 27 9.08 -1.97 5.98
N TRP A 28 9.07 -1.31 4.82
CA TRP A 28 9.53 -1.93 3.57
C TRP A 28 11.05 -1.98 3.50
N ASP A 29 11.56 -3.08 2.94
CA ASP A 29 12.94 -3.19 2.48
C ASP A 29 12.97 -3.00 0.95
N PHE A 30 14.11 -2.51 0.44
CA PHE A 30 14.32 -2.20 -0.97
C PHE A 30 15.59 -2.87 -1.47
N ASP A 31 15.44 -3.84 -2.38
CA ASP A 31 16.57 -4.38 -3.12
C ASP A 31 16.82 -3.53 -4.36
N THR A 32 17.87 -2.70 -4.30
CA THR A 32 18.25 -1.83 -5.42
C THR A 32 19.26 -2.44 -6.39
N SER A 33 19.58 -3.72 -6.24
CA SER A 33 20.55 -4.42 -7.09
C SER A 33 19.96 -4.97 -8.39
N GLY A 34 18.64 -4.88 -8.57
CA GLY A 34 17.91 -5.41 -9.73
C GLY A 34 18.18 -4.65 -11.04
N PRO A 35 18.18 -5.33 -12.20
CA PRO A 35 18.37 -4.68 -13.49
C PRO A 35 17.15 -3.84 -13.87
N VAL A 36 17.36 -2.55 -14.18
CA VAL A 36 16.29 -1.60 -14.54
C VAL A 36 16.60 -0.90 -15.86
N SER A 37 15.56 -0.64 -16.63
CA SER A 37 15.67 0.14 -17.86
C SER A 37 16.01 1.59 -17.52
N ALA A 38 17.05 2.13 -18.16
CA ALA A 38 17.45 3.54 -18.03
C ALA A 38 16.37 4.55 -18.46
N ARG A 39 15.25 4.11 -19.07
CA ARG A 39 14.08 4.95 -19.34
C ARG A 39 13.12 5.09 -18.15
N ILE A 40 13.30 4.29 -17.11
CA ILE A 40 12.44 4.19 -15.93
C ILE A 40 13.19 4.69 -14.68
N SER A 41 14.46 4.30 -14.51
CA SER A 41 15.31 4.76 -13.39
C SER A 41 16.80 4.60 -13.70
N ASP A 42 17.66 5.35 -13.00
CA ASP A 42 19.10 5.16 -13.03
C ASP A 42 19.50 3.85 -12.32
N ALA A 43 20.65 3.28 -12.70
CA ALA A 43 21.13 2.03 -12.11
C ALA A 43 21.40 2.20 -10.60
N GLY A 44 20.75 1.38 -9.77
CA GLY A 44 20.87 1.44 -8.31
C GLY A 44 19.78 2.26 -7.60
N ASP A 45 18.87 2.90 -8.34
CA ASP A 45 17.82 3.77 -7.78
C ASP A 45 16.41 3.19 -7.79
N TYR A 46 16.23 2.03 -8.40
CA TYR A 46 14.99 1.26 -8.38
C TYR A 46 15.12 0.05 -7.48
N GLY A 47 14.10 -0.27 -6.70
CA GLY A 47 14.04 -1.53 -5.96
C GLY A 47 12.63 -2.08 -5.83
N PHE A 48 12.55 -3.41 -5.78
CA PHE A 48 11.29 -4.10 -5.52
C PHE A 48 10.89 -3.92 -4.05
N VAL A 49 9.60 -3.68 -3.83
CA VAL A 49 9.02 -3.54 -2.49
C VAL A 49 8.71 -4.93 -1.92
N ALA A 50 9.31 -5.23 -0.77
CA ALA A 50 8.90 -6.35 0.06
C ALA A 50 8.70 -5.86 1.50
N PRO A 51 7.71 -6.39 2.24
CA PRO A 51 7.68 -6.20 3.68
C PRO A 51 8.93 -6.82 4.32
N ARG A 52 9.36 -6.27 5.45
CA ARG A 52 10.45 -6.85 6.26
C ARG A 52 10.16 -8.31 6.65
N GLU A 53 11.17 -9.18 6.57
CA GLU A 53 11.05 -10.63 6.84
C GLU A 53 10.63 -10.97 8.29
N ASP A 54 10.75 -10.02 9.22
CA ASP A 54 10.42 -10.17 10.65
C ASP A 54 9.03 -9.59 11.04
N GLY A 55 8.23 -9.12 10.07
CA GLY A 55 6.86 -8.63 10.30
C GLY A 55 5.79 -9.75 10.26
N PRO A 56 4.75 -9.69 11.11
CA PRO A 56 3.66 -10.67 11.05
C PRO A 56 2.86 -10.50 9.75
N GLY A 57 2.92 -11.51 8.87
CA GLY A 57 2.04 -11.65 7.69
C GLY A 57 2.69 -11.49 6.30
N SER A 58 4.00 -11.37 6.21
CA SER A 58 4.68 -11.12 4.93
C SER A 58 5.04 -12.42 4.18
N PRO A 59 4.51 -12.68 2.98
CA PRO A 59 5.11 -13.68 2.11
C PRO A 59 6.46 -13.17 1.57
N PRO A 60 7.44 -14.04 1.32
CA PRO A 60 8.78 -13.64 0.87
C PRO A 60 8.73 -12.88 -0.46
N ALA A 61 9.68 -11.96 -0.65
CA ALA A 61 9.91 -11.19 -1.87
C ALA A 61 10.04 -12.05 -3.16
N THR A 62 10.22 -13.36 -3.00
CA THR A 62 10.43 -14.36 -4.05
C THR A 62 9.19 -15.22 -4.37
N ALA A 63 8.00 -14.92 -3.82
CA ALA A 63 6.78 -15.66 -4.15
C ALA A 63 6.41 -15.48 -5.64
N ALA A 64 6.56 -16.58 -6.39
CA ALA A 64 6.34 -16.70 -7.83
C ALA A 64 5.00 -16.12 -8.33
N PRO A 65 4.92 -15.68 -9.60
CA PRO A 65 3.83 -14.85 -10.14
C PRO A 65 2.44 -15.51 -10.21
N ASP A 66 2.31 -16.81 -10.00
CA ASP A 66 1.11 -17.57 -10.41
C ASP A 66 0.29 -18.17 -9.24
N GLY A 67 0.63 -17.86 -7.98
CA GLY A 67 -0.12 -18.32 -6.80
C GLY A 67 -1.16 -17.31 -6.27
N PRO A 68 -2.21 -17.76 -5.56
CA PRO A 68 -3.13 -16.86 -4.86
C PRO A 68 -2.37 -16.05 -3.80
N ARG A 69 -2.58 -14.73 -3.77
CA ARG A 69 -2.02 -13.86 -2.73
C ARG A 69 -3.02 -13.74 -1.58
N THR A 70 -2.55 -13.92 -0.35
CA THR A 70 -3.37 -13.79 0.87
C THR A 70 -2.95 -12.54 1.66
N TRP A 71 -3.92 -11.70 2.04
CA TRP A 71 -3.77 -10.64 3.04
C TRP A 71 -4.77 -10.90 4.15
N GLU A 72 -4.32 -11.17 5.38
CA GLU A 72 -5.19 -11.40 6.56
C GLU A 72 -6.35 -12.39 6.27
N GLY A 73 -6.06 -13.48 5.56
CA GLY A 73 -7.06 -14.49 5.18
C GLY A 73 -7.86 -14.18 3.91
N ILE A 74 -7.73 -12.98 3.34
CA ILE A 74 -8.36 -12.57 2.08
C ILE A 74 -7.50 -13.05 0.91
N SER A 75 -8.00 -14.02 0.14
CA SER A 75 -7.34 -14.53 -1.06
C SER A 75 -7.74 -13.74 -2.31
N PHE A 76 -6.76 -13.23 -3.04
CA PHE A 76 -6.97 -12.62 -4.36
C PHE A 76 -6.48 -13.54 -5.48
N PRO A 77 -7.29 -13.76 -6.55
CA PRO A 77 -6.80 -14.42 -7.75
C PRO A 77 -5.66 -13.61 -8.36
N GLY A 78 -4.67 -14.29 -8.96
CA GLY A 78 -3.34 -13.74 -9.28
C GLY A 78 -3.31 -12.31 -9.85
N GLY A 79 -2.35 -11.51 -9.35
CA GLY A 79 -2.18 -10.08 -9.66
C GLY A 79 -2.58 -9.17 -8.50
N ILE A 80 -2.33 -7.86 -8.64
CA ILE A 80 -2.79 -6.85 -7.69
C ILE A 80 -4.28 -6.58 -7.97
N PRO A 81 -5.19 -6.71 -6.98
CA PRO A 81 -6.60 -6.40 -7.17
C PRO A 81 -6.82 -4.90 -7.40
N GLY A 82 -7.91 -4.54 -8.05
CA GLY A 82 -8.22 -3.14 -8.37
C GLY A 82 -9.72 -2.85 -8.51
N GLY A 83 -10.05 -1.58 -8.66
CA GLY A 83 -11.40 -1.08 -8.88
C GLY A 83 -11.41 0.17 -9.74
N VAL A 84 -12.53 0.44 -10.40
CA VAL A 84 -12.75 1.67 -11.18
C VAL A 84 -14.00 2.34 -10.61
N GLY A 85 -13.85 3.59 -10.20
CA GLY A 85 -14.92 4.42 -9.65
C GLY A 85 -14.73 5.88 -10.06
N GLY A 86 -15.74 6.71 -9.82
CA GLY A 86 -15.67 8.13 -10.13
C GLY A 86 -17.06 8.78 -10.17
N GLY A 87 -17.09 10.05 -10.55
CA GLY A 87 -18.29 10.86 -10.69
C GLY A 87 -17.93 12.34 -10.91
N PRO A 88 -18.90 13.21 -11.21
CA PRO A 88 -18.62 14.62 -11.54
C PRO A 88 -17.87 15.42 -10.47
N GLY A 89 -17.86 14.95 -9.21
CA GLY A 89 -17.13 15.56 -8.10
C GLY A 89 -15.78 14.92 -7.76
N PHE A 90 -15.27 14.01 -8.60
CA PHE A 90 -14.02 13.29 -8.35
C PHE A 90 -12.92 13.75 -9.31
N GLU A 91 -11.75 14.08 -8.76
CA GLU A 91 -10.55 14.34 -9.56
C GLU A 91 -9.94 13.03 -10.08
N PRO A 92 -9.44 12.99 -11.33
CA PRO A 92 -8.87 11.78 -11.90
C PRO A 92 -7.51 11.44 -11.28
N HIS A 93 -7.35 10.20 -10.83
CA HIS A 93 -6.09 9.69 -10.29
C HIS A 93 -6.05 8.15 -10.33
N VAL A 94 -4.86 7.57 -10.15
CA VAL A 94 -4.63 6.14 -9.95
C VAL A 94 -3.85 5.99 -8.65
N LEU A 95 -4.26 5.06 -7.80
CA LEU A 95 -3.52 4.70 -6.60
C LEU A 95 -3.61 3.20 -6.35
N PHE A 96 -2.72 2.71 -5.49
CA PHE A 96 -2.81 1.39 -4.88
C PHE A 96 -2.96 1.56 -3.36
N TYR A 97 -3.42 0.50 -2.69
CA TYR A 97 -3.62 0.50 -1.25
C TYR A 97 -2.59 -0.36 -0.54
N VAL A 98 -2.10 0.12 0.60
CA VAL A 98 -1.25 -0.60 1.54
C VAL A 98 -2.10 -1.01 2.74
N GLY A 99 -2.09 -2.30 3.07
CA GLY A 99 -2.70 -2.81 4.29
C GLY A 99 -1.91 -2.35 5.52
N VAL A 100 -2.59 -1.76 6.51
CA VAL A 100 -1.98 -1.28 7.75
C VAL A 100 -2.82 -1.67 8.96
N PRO A 101 -2.23 -1.82 10.15
CA PRO A 101 -2.98 -2.20 11.34
C PRO A 101 -3.99 -1.12 11.80
N ASP A 102 -3.66 0.15 11.59
CA ASP A 102 -4.49 1.29 11.99
C ASP A 102 -4.24 2.47 11.02
N VAL A 103 -5.28 2.92 10.33
CA VAL A 103 -5.19 4.00 9.34
C VAL A 103 -4.82 5.33 10.00
N GLU A 104 -5.43 5.68 11.13
CA GLU A 104 -5.21 6.96 11.80
C GLU A 104 -3.80 7.07 12.38
N ALA A 105 -3.33 6.01 13.05
CA ALA A 105 -1.97 5.94 13.56
C ALA A 105 -0.95 6.04 12.41
N THR A 106 -1.22 5.37 11.29
CA THR A 106 -0.36 5.44 10.10
C THR A 106 -0.36 6.84 9.48
N LEU A 107 -1.51 7.51 9.36
CA LEU A 107 -1.59 8.88 8.84
C LEU A 107 -0.80 9.86 9.71
N ARG A 108 -0.92 9.77 11.04
CA ARG A 108 -0.11 10.60 11.95
C ARG A 108 1.38 10.37 11.80
N LYS A 109 1.79 9.11 11.61
CA LYS A 109 3.18 8.74 11.35
C LYS A 109 3.65 9.29 10.00
N ALA A 110 2.82 9.24 8.97
CA ALA A 110 3.15 9.81 7.67
C ALA A 110 3.36 11.33 7.76
N GLU A 111 2.49 12.04 8.49
CA GLU A 111 2.61 13.48 8.75
C GLU A 111 3.92 13.83 9.46
N SER A 112 4.32 13.07 10.49
CA SER A 112 5.59 13.32 11.20
C SER A 112 6.84 13.03 10.36
N LEU A 113 6.71 12.23 9.30
CA LEU A 113 7.77 11.94 8.33
C LEU A 113 7.80 12.90 7.13
N GLY A 114 6.93 13.92 7.11
CA GLY A 114 6.85 14.93 6.05
C GLY A 114 5.86 14.61 4.93
N GLY A 115 5.04 13.58 5.08
CA GLY A 115 3.88 13.32 4.24
C GLY A 115 2.69 14.22 4.60
N THR A 116 1.64 14.18 3.79
CA THR A 116 0.41 14.95 4.01
C THR A 116 -0.80 14.03 3.97
N ARG A 117 -1.65 14.06 4.99
CA ARG A 117 -2.96 13.40 4.95
C ARG A 117 -3.86 14.07 3.91
N ARG A 118 -4.44 13.27 3.01
CA ARG A 118 -5.39 13.71 1.97
C ARG A 118 -6.82 13.29 2.29
N LEU A 119 -7.00 12.11 2.87
CA LEU A 119 -8.30 11.56 3.23
C LEU A 119 -8.20 10.67 4.46
N GLY A 120 -9.27 10.63 5.23
CA GLY A 120 -9.49 9.64 6.28
C GLY A 120 -8.80 9.92 7.63
N PRO A 121 -8.93 8.98 8.59
CA PRO A 121 -9.57 7.66 8.45
C PRO A 121 -11.06 7.78 8.11
N ASP A 122 -11.52 6.99 7.15
CA ASP A 122 -12.91 6.97 6.69
C ASP A 122 -13.43 5.52 6.73
N PRO A 123 -14.31 5.17 7.68
CA PRO A 123 -14.92 3.85 7.76
C PRO A 123 -15.88 3.62 6.60
N LEU A 124 -15.75 2.48 5.91
CA LEU A 124 -16.70 2.10 4.87
C LEU A 124 -18.05 1.69 5.49
N PRO A 125 -19.17 1.89 4.77
CA PRO A 125 -20.48 1.40 5.18
C PRO A 125 -20.45 -0.09 5.50
N GLY A 126 -21.13 -0.49 6.58
CA GLY A 126 -21.14 -1.88 7.05
C GLY A 126 -19.90 -2.30 7.84
N GLY A 127 -18.95 -1.38 8.11
CA GLY A 127 -17.83 -1.63 9.00
C GLY A 127 -16.83 -2.65 8.45
N ALA A 128 -16.75 -2.84 7.13
CA ALA A 128 -15.89 -3.86 6.54
C ALA A 128 -14.40 -3.45 6.51
N LEU A 129 -14.13 -2.15 6.35
CA LEU A 129 -12.79 -1.58 6.22
C LEU A 129 -12.77 -0.13 6.72
N VAL A 130 -11.60 0.32 7.16
CA VAL A 130 -11.27 1.74 7.30
C VAL A 130 -10.25 2.10 6.22
N VAL A 131 -10.48 3.20 5.50
CA VAL A 131 -9.54 3.68 4.47
C VAL A 131 -9.00 5.07 4.78
N GLY A 132 -7.86 5.39 4.20
CA GLY A 132 -7.27 6.73 4.25
C GLY A 132 -6.38 6.96 3.05
N HIS A 133 -6.09 8.22 2.70
CA HIS A 133 -5.11 8.56 1.67
C HIS A 133 -4.06 9.49 2.25
N LEU A 134 -2.82 9.26 1.83
CA LEU A 134 -1.70 10.16 2.10
C LEU A 134 -1.03 10.56 0.79
N ALA A 135 -0.42 11.73 0.81
CA ALA A 135 0.60 12.15 -0.14
C ALA A 135 1.98 12.00 0.52
N ASP A 136 2.93 11.39 -0.18
CA ASP A 136 4.34 11.35 0.26
C ASP A 136 4.99 12.75 0.14
N PRO A 137 6.27 12.93 0.54
CA PRO A 137 6.96 14.22 0.42
C PRO A 137 7.08 14.76 -1.03
N GLU A 138 6.90 13.92 -2.04
CA GLU A 138 6.90 14.29 -3.45
C GLU A 138 5.50 14.37 -4.08
N ASN A 139 4.44 14.26 -3.27
CA ASN A 139 3.03 14.26 -3.65
C ASN A 139 2.51 13.01 -4.39
N ASN A 140 3.20 11.88 -4.31
CA ASN A 140 2.60 10.61 -4.76
C ASN A 140 1.44 10.22 -3.83
N LEU A 141 0.28 9.91 -4.41
CA LEU A 141 -0.93 9.53 -3.68
C LEU A 141 -0.93 8.03 -3.36
N ILE A 142 -1.07 7.68 -2.09
CA ILE A 142 -1.07 6.31 -1.59
C ILE A 142 -2.33 6.07 -0.76
N GLY A 143 -2.99 4.93 -0.98
CA GLY A 143 -4.10 4.48 -0.17
C GLY A 143 -3.65 3.64 1.02
N LEU A 144 -4.37 3.76 2.13
CA LEU A 144 -4.25 2.94 3.32
C LEU A 144 -5.56 2.20 3.53
N ALA A 145 -5.48 0.94 3.94
CA ALA A 145 -6.64 0.15 4.32
C ALA A 145 -6.33 -0.64 5.59
N ALA A 146 -7.27 -0.68 6.53
CA ALA A 146 -7.20 -1.53 7.72
C ALA A 146 -8.51 -2.31 7.86
N LEU A 147 -8.41 -3.56 8.32
CA LEU A 147 -9.55 -4.25 8.89
C LEU A 147 -9.95 -3.56 10.21
N PRO A 148 -11.23 -3.57 10.59
CA PRO A 148 -11.63 -3.11 11.91
C PRO A 148 -10.90 -3.93 12.97
N SER A 149 -10.38 -3.26 14.01
CA SER A 149 -9.79 -3.93 15.17
C SER A 149 -10.81 -4.92 15.72
N GLY A 150 -10.42 -6.20 15.83
CA GLY A 150 -11.28 -7.29 16.31
C GLY A 150 -11.74 -7.18 17.77
N ASP A 151 -11.53 -6.05 18.44
CA ASP A 151 -11.99 -5.78 19.79
C ASP A 151 -13.48 -5.33 19.80
N GLY A 152 -14.28 -5.99 18.96
CA GLY A 152 -15.73 -5.96 19.01
C GLY A 152 -16.19 -7.17 19.83
N ASP A 153 -16.45 -6.91 21.11
CA ASP A 153 -17.40 -7.59 21.99
C ASP A 153 -18.16 -8.77 21.33
N GLU A 154 -18.04 -9.98 21.88
CA GLU A 154 -18.95 -11.10 21.63
C GLU A 154 -20.36 -10.76 22.16
N GLY A 155 -20.96 -9.72 21.59
CA GLY A 155 -22.35 -9.34 21.77
C GLY A 155 -23.20 -10.37 21.08
N THR A 156 -23.55 -11.40 21.85
CA THR A 156 -24.56 -12.42 21.53
C THR A 156 -25.76 -11.77 20.83
N LEU A 157 -25.95 -12.08 19.54
CA LEU A 157 -27.22 -11.83 18.86
C LEU A 157 -28.16 -13.00 19.18
N HIS A 158 -29.16 -12.71 20.00
CA HIS A 158 -30.40 -13.49 20.13
C HIS A 158 -31.33 -13.23 18.95
#